data_AF-A0A7G8VB81-F1
#
_entry.id   AF-A0A7G8VB81-F1
#
_cell.length_a   1.000
_cell.length_b   1.000
_cell.length_c   1.000
_cell.angle_alpha   90.00
_cell.angle_beta   90.00
_cell.angle_gamma   90.00
#
_symmetry.space_group_name_H-M   'P 1'
#
loop_
_entity.id
_entity.type
_entity.pdbx_description
1 polymer ?
#
loop_
_entity_poly.entity_id
_entity_poly.type
_entity_poly.pdbx_seq_one_letter_code
_entity_poly.pdbx_strand_id
1 'polypeptide(L)' 'MADDLSKRGPQDASRINVNEAHEVRYWTQALEVSEQQLRSAIAAAGVEVKDVRTYLGKP' A
#
# COMPACT_ATOMS: atom_id res chain seq x y z
N MET A 1 -6.87 28.18 -11.78
CA MET A 1 -6.88 26.72 -12.03
C MET A 1 -6.59 26.08 -10.70
N ALA A 2 -7.61 25.49 -10.09
CA ALA A 2 -7.48 24.77 -8.82
C ALA A 2 -7.30 23.30 -9.19
N ASP A 3 -6.11 22.76 -8.96
CA ASP A 3 -5.88 21.32 -9.07
C ASP A 3 -6.78 20.63 -8.05
N ASP A 4 -7.80 19.93 -8.55
CA ASP A 4 -8.65 19.01 -7.79
C ASP A 4 -7.80 17.91 -7.12
N LEU A 5 -7.23 18.22 -5.96
CA LEU A 5 -6.57 17.27 -5.07
C LEU A 5 -7.55 16.22 -4.51
N SER A 6 -8.85 16.37 -4.76
CA SER A 6 -9.91 15.43 -4.39
C SER A 6 -9.92 14.13 -5.21
N LYS A 7 -9.12 14.01 -6.28
CA LYS A 7 -8.91 12.73 -7.00
C LYS A 7 -7.75 11.88 -6.49
N ARG A 8 -7.10 12.28 -5.39
CA ARG A 8 -6.04 11.49 -4.74
C ARG A 8 -6.54 10.82 -3.44
N GLY A 9 -7.82 10.46 -3.42
CA GLY A 9 -8.27 9.36 -2.56
C GLY A 9 -7.76 8.01 -3.12
N PRO A 10 -7.85 6.91 -2.36
CA PRO A 10 -7.21 5.61 -2.62
C PRO A 10 -7.62 4.87 -3.91
N GLN A 11 -8.33 5.52 -4.83
CA GLN A 11 -8.85 4.95 -6.06
C GLN A 11 -7.74 4.63 -7.09
N ASP A 12 -6.58 5.28 -7.00
CA ASP A 12 -5.38 5.04 -7.81
C ASP A 12 -4.14 4.73 -6.94
N ALA A 13 -4.31 4.17 -5.74
CA ALA A 13 -3.18 3.73 -4.93
C ALA A 13 -2.59 2.42 -5.49
N SER A 14 -1.92 2.48 -6.64
CA SER A 14 -1.20 1.35 -7.24
C SER A 14 0.01 0.93 -6.40
N ARG A 15 0.46 1.81 -5.49
CA ARG A 15 1.69 1.69 -4.71
C ARG A 15 1.43 1.92 -3.22
N ILE A 16 2.20 1.24 -2.40
CA ILE A 16 2.19 1.33 -0.94
C ILE A 16 3.36 2.21 -0.49
N ASN A 17 3.08 3.36 0.12
CA ASN A 17 4.12 4.19 0.72
C ASN A 17 4.31 3.86 2.21
N VAL A 18 5.36 3.10 2.53
CA VAL A 18 5.70 2.78 3.93
C VAL A 18 6.32 3.93 4.71
N ASN A 19 6.59 5.07 4.06
CA ASN A 19 7.05 6.29 4.75
C ASN A 19 5.87 7.07 5.33
N GLU A 20 4.64 6.80 4.88
CA GLU A 20 3.43 7.45 5.38
C GLU A 20 2.74 6.55 6.39
N ALA A 21 2.76 6.94 7.67
CA ALA A 21 2.23 6.10 8.75
C ALA A 21 0.74 5.78 8.60
N HIS A 22 -0.04 6.65 7.95
CA HIS A 22 -1.45 6.40 7.69
C HIS A 22 -1.66 5.37 6.55
N GLU A 23 -0.82 5.38 5.52
CA GLU A 23 -0.82 4.35 4.48
C GLU A 23 -0.42 2.99 5.04
N VAL A 24 0.63 2.93 5.86
CA VAL A 24 1.03 1.68 6.53
C VAL A 24 -0.13 1.11 7.34
N ARG A 25 -0.81 1.94 8.13
CA ARG A 25 -1.98 1.50 8.91
C ARG A 25 -3.12 1.01 8.01
N TYR A 26 -3.42 1.74 6.94
CA TYR A 26 -4.44 1.33 5.98
C TYR A 26 -4.12 -0.02 5.34
N TRP A 27 -2.90 -0.20 4.84
CA TRP A 27 -2.48 -1.42 4.13
C TRP A 27 -2.26 -2.62 5.06
N THR A 28 -1.78 -2.41 6.28
CA THR A 28 -1.70 -3.47 7.29
C THR A 28 -3.08 -4.00 7.67
N GLN A 29 -4.09 -3.12 7.74
CA GLN A 29 -5.48 -3.52 7.95
C GLN A 29 -6.10 -4.17 6.70
N ALA A 30 -5.89 -3.60 5.51
CA ALA A 30 -6.45 -4.10 4.26
C ALA A 30 -5.90 -5.47 3.85
N LEU A 31 -4.61 -5.72 4.12
CA LEU A 31 -3.94 -6.98 3.81
C LEU A 31 -3.91 -7.94 5.01
N GLU A 32 -4.39 -7.49 6.18
CA GLU A 32 -4.34 -8.22 7.45
C GLU A 32 -2.93 -8.74 7.78
N VAL A 33 -1.94 -7.86 7.67
CA VAL A 33 -0.53 -8.17 7.93
C VAL A 33 0.07 -7.18 8.92
N SER A 34 1.14 -7.60 9.58
CA SER A 34 1.94 -6.68 10.40
C SER A 34 2.72 -5.69 9.52
N GLU A 35 3.09 -4.54 10.07
CA GLU A 35 3.94 -3.56 9.39
C GLU A 35 5.27 -4.18 8.92
N GLN A 36 5.84 -5.09 9.71
CA GLN A 36 7.08 -5.79 9.35
C GLN A 36 6.89 -6.71 8.14
N GLN A 37 5.76 -7.42 8.07
CA GLN A 37 5.41 -8.23 6.90
C GLN A 37 5.15 -7.36 5.67
N LEU A 38 4.47 -6.22 5.84
CA LEU A 38 4.24 -5.27 4.76
C LEU A 38 5.56 -4.74 4.20
N ARG A 39 6.48 -4.29 5.07
CA ARG A 39 7.81 -3.81 4.67
C ARG A 39 8.65 -4.89 4.01
N SER A 40 8.59 -6.12 4.52
CA SER A 40 9.30 -7.27 3.94
C SER A 40 8.75 -7.63 2.56
N ALA A 41 7.43 -7.65 2.42
CA ALA A 41 6.77 -7.90 1.14
C ALA A 41 7.12 -6.83 0.11
N ILE A 42 7.18 -5.56 0.53
CA ILE A 42 7.59 -4.45 -0.34
C ILE A 42 9.07 -4.55 -0.73
N ALA A 43 9.94 -4.98 0.19
CA ALA A 43 11.35 -5.20 -0.11
C ALA A 43 11.56 -6.37 -1.10
N ALA A 44 10.71 -7.40 -1.04
CA ALA A 44 10.81 -8.57 -1.91
C ALA A 44 10.11 -8.41 -3.26
N ALA A 45 8.91 -7.83 -3.28
CA ALA A 45 8.03 -7.74 -4.44
C ALA A 45 7.98 -6.34 -5.08
N GLY A 46 8.41 -5.31 -4.34
CA GLY A 46 8.31 -3.91 -4.73
C GLY A 46 7.16 -3.18 -4.05
N VAL A 47 7.09 -1.86 -4.23
CA VAL A 47 6.04 -1.02 -3.64
C VAL A 47 4.68 -1.18 -4.29
N GLU A 48 4.57 -1.92 -5.40
CA GLU A 48 3.31 -2.12 -6.12
C GLU A 48 2.35 -3.03 -5.33
N VAL A 49 1.11 -2.58 -5.14
CA VAL A 49 0.09 -3.32 -4.36
C VAL A 49 -0.17 -4.70 -4.95
N LYS A 50 -0.23 -4.81 -6.27
CA LYS A 50 -0.43 -6.07 -6.99
C LYS A 50 0.65 -7.11 -6.65
N ASP A 51 1.89 -6.67 -6.54
CA ASP A 51 3.04 -7.54 -6.34
C ASP A 51 3.13 -7.92 -4.86
N VAL A 52 2.85 -6.97 -3.97
CA VAL A 52 2.72 -7.20 -2.52
C VAL A 52 1.58 -8.18 -2.21
N ARG A 53 0.40 -8.02 -2.82
CA ARG A 53 -0.73 -8.95 -2.67
C ARG A 53 -0.40 -10.34 -3.16
N THR A 54 0.22 -10.43 -4.34
CA THR A 54 0.67 -11.70 -4.93
C THR A 54 1.69 -12.39 -4.03
N TYR A 55 2.66 -11.64 -3.50
CA TYR A 55 3.69 -12.15 -2.59
C TYR A 55 3.11 -12.63 -1.25
N LEU A 56 2.15 -11.89 -0.70
CA LEU A 56 1.49 -12.22 0.56
C LEU A 56 0.38 -13.27 0.41
N GLY A 57 -0.01 -13.62 -0.82
CA GLY A 57 -1.16 -14.50 -1.09
C GLY A 57 -2.49 -13.93 -0.60
N LYS A 58 -2.63 -12.60 -0.63
CA LYS A 58 -3.82 -11.87 -0.16
C LYS A 58 -4.65 -11.37 -1.36
N PRO A 59 -6.00 -11.39 -1.26
CA PRO A 59 -6.90 -10.94 -2.34
C PRO A 59 -6.81 -9.43 -2.61
#